data_AF-A0A962SPU1-F1
#
_entry.id   AF-A0A962SPU1-F1
#
_cell.length_a   1.000
_cell.length_b   1.000
_cell.length_c   1.000
_cell.angle_alpha   90.00
_cell.angle_beta   90.00
_cell.angle_gamma   90.00
#
_symmetry.space_group_name_H-M   'P 1'
#
loop_
_entity.id
_entity.type
_entity.pdbx_description
1 polymer ?
#
loop_
_entity_poly.entity_id
_entity_poly.type
_entity_poly.pdbx_seq_one_letter_code
_entity_poly.pdbx_strand_id
1 'polypeptide(L)'
;MGKRPPFDTTGLRRRLLLTTALILLCQAQSTPAASLWGQLVWDRDVWALPNDLDYDGIPDGYEETNNLNPNDPADALLDSDGDLEINLVEYLNGTDPWDQNSNSRNRQRNAIIPVINLILD
;
A
#
# COMPACT_ATOMS: atom_id res chain seq x y z
N MET A 1 -47.65 39.58 -9.75
CA MET A 1 -46.45 38.72 -9.60
C MET A 1 -46.90 37.26 -9.50
N GLY A 2 -46.98 36.55 -10.64
CA GLY A 2 -47.50 35.19 -10.73
C GLY A 2 -46.44 34.13 -10.43
N LYS A 3 -46.80 33.12 -9.63
CA LYS A 3 -45.93 32.03 -9.21
C LYS A 3 -45.59 31.12 -10.41
N ARG A 4 -44.31 30.80 -10.58
CA ARG A 4 -43.85 29.72 -11.49
C ARG A 4 -43.68 28.41 -10.68
N PRO A 5 -44.00 27.25 -11.27
CA PRO A 5 -44.13 25.96 -10.58
C PRO A 5 -42.78 25.36 -10.14
N PRO A 6 -42.79 24.32 -9.27
CA PRO A 6 -41.57 23.72 -8.72
C PRO A 6 -40.75 23.03 -9.81
N PHE A 7 -39.43 23.28 -9.80
CA PHE A 7 -38.47 22.49 -10.56
C PHE A 7 -38.25 21.16 -9.82
N ASP A 8 -38.60 20.08 -10.52
CA ASP A 8 -38.29 18.68 -10.21
C ASP A 8 -36.77 18.48 -10.06
N THR A 9 -36.34 17.80 -9.00
CA THR A 9 -34.94 17.40 -8.80
C THR A 9 -34.75 15.88 -8.86
N THR A 10 -35.54 15.19 -9.69
CA THR A 10 -35.13 13.90 -10.22
C THR A 10 -33.95 14.13 -11.16
N GLY A 11 -32.75 14.30 -10.61
CA GLY A 11 -31.55 14.42 -11.42
C GLY A 11 -30.42 15.21 -10.80
N LEU A 12 -29.43 14.46 -10.30
CA LEU A 12 -28.01 14.80 -10.38
C LEU A 12 -27.56 15.97 -9.48
N ARG A 13 -27.27 15.66 -8.22
CA ARG A 13 -25.90 15.34 -7.75
C ARG A 13 -24.94 16.53 -7.72
N ARG A 14 -24.44 16.76 -6.49
CA ARG A 14 -23.14 17.33 -6.09
C ARG A 14 -23.14 18.79 -5.67
N ARG A 15 -22.81 18.97 -4.39
CA ARG A 15 -22.01 20.02 -3.70
C ARG A 15 -22.71 20.36 -2.38
N LEU A 16 -22.11 20.43 -1.21
CA LEU A 16 -20.79 20.13 -0.69
C LEU A 16 -20.94 20.38 0.83
N LEU A 17 -20.73 19.35 1.66
CA LEU A 17 -20.30 19.40 3.07
C LEU A 17 -21.18 20.09 4.14
N LEU A 18 -21.00 19.59 5.37
CA LEU A 18 -21.33 20.20 6.67
C LEU A 18 -22.72 19.94 7.27
N THR A 19 -22.99 18.70 7.70
CA THR A 19 -23.74 18.46 8.94
C THR A 19 -23.32 17.15 9.60
N THR A 20 -22.50 17.25 10.66
CA THR A 20 -22.69 16.50 11.92
C THR A 20 -22.78 14.96 11.82
N ALA A 21 -21.78 14.13 12.06
CA ALA A 21 -20.87 14.13 13.20
C ALA A 21 -21.56 14.54 14.52
N LEU A 22 -22.59 13.81 14.99
CA LEU A 22 -23.00 13.77 16.42
C LEU A 22 -24.16 12.78 16.74
N ILE A 23 -24.12 11.53 16.26
CA ILE A 23 -24.99 10.46 16.81
C ILE A 23 -24.12 9.22 17.08
N LEU A 24 -23.38 9.29 18.19
CA LEU A 24 -22.87 8.13 18.91
C LEU A 24 -24.07 7.43 19.59
N LEU A 25 -24.25 6.12 19.41
CA LEU A 25 -24.17 5.14 20.50
C LEU A 25 -24.48 3.74 19.96
N CYS A 26 -23.62 2.78 20.31
CA CYS A 26 -23.91 1.37 20.57
C CYS A 26 -24.94 0.69 19.64
N GLN A 27 -24.51 -0.27 18.83
CA GLN A 27 -24.85 -1.69 19.03
C GLN A 27 -23.89 -2.55 18.23
N ALA A 28 -23.20 -3.43 18.95
CA ALA A 28 -22.60 -4.62 18.38
C ALA A 28 -23.70 -5.42 17.69
N GLN A 29 -23.64 -5.51 16.37
CA GLN A 29 -24.35 -6.53 15.60
C GLN A 29 -23.38 -7.10 14.59
N SER A 30 -22.59 -8.04 15.09
CA SER A 30 -22.14 -9.19 14.33
C SER A 30 -23.27 -9.77 13.50
N THR A 31 -22.89 -10.34 12.35
CA THR A 31 -23.63 -11.25 11.44
C THR A 31 -24.26 -10.60 10.19
N PRO A 32 -24.63 -11.40 9.16
CA PRO A 32 -23.72 -11.81 8.10
C PRO A 32 -24.31 -11.50 6.70
N ALA A 33 -23.48 -11.15 5.73
CA ALA A 33 -23.87 -11.07 4.31
C ALA A 33 -25.17 -10.28 3.99
N ALA A 34 -25.14 -8.94 4.12
CA ALA A 34 -26.09 -8.07 3.44
C ALA A 34 -25.51 -7.67 2.07
N SER A 35 -25.58 -8.56 1.07
CA SER A 35 -26.62 -8.53 0.03
C SER A 35 -26.26 -7.65 -1.19
N LEU A 36 -25.62 -8.31 -2.18
CA LEU A 36 -25.64 -8.20 -3.65
C LEU A 36 -25.89 -6.87 -4.40
N TRP A 37 -25.98 -5.71 -3.74
CA TRP A 37 -25.95 -4.39 -4.39
C TRP A 37 -24.97 -3.41 -3.71
N GLY A 38 -24.04 -3.93 -2.91
CA GLY A 38 -22.85 -3.22 -2.42
C GLY A 38 -21.58 -3.46 -3.25
N GLN A 39 -21.71 -3.99 -4.48
CA GLN A 39 -20.61 -4.54 -5.28
C GLN A 39 -19.91 -3.51 -6.18
N LEU A 40 -19.90 -2.24 -5.79
CA LEU A 40 -19.11 -1.20 -6.43
C LEU A 40 -18.55 -0.25 -5.35
N VAL A 41 -17.31 -0.54 -4.96
CA VAL A 41 -16.32 0.41 -4.39
C VAL A 41 -16.53 0.82 -2.92
N TRP A 42 -16.34 -0.09 -1.95
CA TRP A 42 -15.90 0.28 -0.57
C TRP A 42 -15.08 -0.76 0.20
N ASP A 43 -14.76 -1.95 -0.33
CA ASP A 43 -13.62 -2.72 0.22
C ASP A 43 -12.35 -2.16 -0.40
N ARG A 44 -11.66 -1.31 0.34
CA ARG A 44 -10.36 -0.71 -0.01
C ARG A 44 -9.22 -1.74 0.01
N ASP A 45 -9.45 -2.97 -0.42
CA ASP A 45 -8.44 -4.04 -0.41
C ASP A 45 -7.76 -4.15 -1.77
N VAL A 46 -7.32 -3.01 -2.31
CA VAL A 46 -6.40 -2.99 -3.47
C VAL A 46 -5.00 -2.52 -3.06
N TRP A 47 -4.82 -1.95 -1.86
CA TRP A 47 -3.49 -1.53 -1.34
C TRP A 47 -3.29 -1.76 0.16
N ALA A 48 -4.16 -2.51 0.84
CA ALA A 48 -3.88 -2.92 2.21
C ALA A 48 -2.86 -4.07 2.17
N LEU A 49 -1.57 -3.73 2.15
CA LEU A 49 -0.56 -4.70 2.62
C LEU A 49 -1.02 -5.16 4.01
N PRO A 50 -1.04 -6.47 4.30
CA PRO A 50 -1.44 -6.93 5.62
C PRO A 50 -0.46 -6.35 6.64
N ASN A 51 -0.96 -5.43 7.48
CA ASN A 51 -0.19 -4.70 8.50
C ASN A 51 1.03 -3.95 7.92
N ASP A 52 0.78 -2.72 7.47
CA ASP A 52 1.77 -1.70 7.12
C ASP A 52 1.32 -0.43 7.87
N LEU A 53 1.98 -0.14 8.98
CA LEU A 53 1.55 0.80 10.01
C LEU A 53 1.86 2.25 9.63
N ASP A 54 2.96 2.50 8.93
CA ASP A 54 3.39 3.83 8.51
C ASP A 54 3.14 4.13 7.02
N TYR A 55 2.62 3.15 6.28
CA TYR A 55 2.16 3.23 4.89
C TYR A 55 3.27 3.52 3.88
N ASP A 56 4.48 3.01 4.13
CA ASP A 56 5.64 3.19 3.25
C ASP A 56 5.75 2.15 2.13
N GLY A 57 4.93 1.09 2.20
CA GLY A 57 4.90 -0.01 1.24
C GLY A 57 5.68 -1.26 1.66
N ILE A 58 6.23 -1.28 2.88
CA ILE A 58 6.86 -2.42 3.52
C ILE A 58 5.91 -2.92 4.65
N PRO A 59 5.62 -4.23 4.75
CA PRO A 59 4.81 -4.73 5.85
C PRO A 59 5.58 -4.76 7.18
N ASP A 60 4.89 -4.43 8.29
CA ASP A 60 5.42 -4.38 9.67
C ASP A 60 6.22 -5.65 10.02
N GLY A 61 5.71 -6.82 9.62
CA GLY A 61 6.38 -8.10 9.91
C GLY A 61 7.70 -8.28 9.18
N TYR A 62 7.84 -7.72 7.97
CA TYR A 62 9.12 -7.68 7.27
C TYR A 62 10.06 -6.70 7.97
N GLU A 63 9.56 -5.53 8.35
CA GLU A 63 10.38 -4.51 9.01
C GLU A 63 10.93 -4.98 10.36
N GLU A 64 10.08 -5.57 11.20
CA GLU A 64 10.48 -6.15 12.49
C GLU A 64 11.54 -7.25 12.34
N THR A 65 11.44 -8.07 11.29
CA THR A 65 12.38 -9.18 11.04
C THR A 65 13.70 -8.73 10.42
N ASN A 66 13.68 -7.61 9.69
CA ASN A 66 14.84 -7.03 9.04
C ASN A 66 15.30 -5.74 9.74
N ASN A 67 15.05 -5.57 11.04
CA ASN A 67 15.59 -4.44 11.82
C ASN A 67 15.29 -3.04 11.25
N LEU A 68 14.23 -2.90 10.45
CA LEU A 68 13.65 -1.63 10.02
C LEU A 68 12.66 -1.14 11.09
N ASN A 69 12.08 0.04 10.91
CA ASN A 69 11.21 0.71 11.86
C ASN A 69 9.78 0.85 11.32
N PRO A 70 8.84 0.00 11.78
CA PRO A 70 7.42 0.01 11.38
C PRO A 70 6.63 1.30 11.65
N ASN A 71 7.27 2.32 12.22
CA ASN A 71 6.65 3.59 12.57
C ASN A 71 7.33 4.78 11.89
N ASP A 72 8.33 4.55 11.04
CA ASP A 72 9.09 5.60 10.39
C ASP A 72 9.15 5.37 8.87
N PRO A 73 8.22 5.94 8.10
CA PRO A 73 8.09 5.66 6.67
C PRO A 73 9.27 6.23 5.84
N ALA A 74 10.19 6.95 6.48
CA ALA A 74 11.40 7.44 5.85
C ALA A 74 12.43 6.33 5.66
N ASP A 75 12.37 5.26 6.45
CA ASP A 75 13.37 4.19 6.40
C ASP A 75 13.26 3.32 5.14
N ALA A 76 12.08 3.14 4.56
CA ALA A 76 11.89 2.58 3.21
C ALA A 76 12.74 3.27 2.13
N LEU A 77 13.02 4.57 2.31
CA LEU A 77 13.78 5.39 1.37
C LEU A 77 15.28 5.45 1.70
N LEU A 78 15.71 4.85 2.81
CA LEU A 78 17.11 4.78 3.19
C LEU A 78 17.82 3.62 2.48
N ASP A 79 19.11 3.82 2.30
CA ASP A 79 20.09 2.82 1.88
C ASP A 79 20.84 2.40 3.15
N SER A 80 20.33 1.37 3.82
CA SER A 80 20.77 0.97 5.17
C SER A 80 22.17 0.37 5.18
N ASP A 81 22.58 -0.29 4.10
CA ASP A 81 23.88 -0.94 3.99
C ASP A 81 24.90 -0.13 3.16
N GLY A 82 24.48 0.86 2.38
CA GLY A 82 25.33 1.75 1.62
C GLY A 82 25.71 1.26 0.22
N ASP A 83 24.88 0.42 -0.40
CA ASP A 83 25.14 -0.18 -1.71
C ASP A 83 24.42 0.51 -2.90
N LEU A 84 23.70 1.59 -2.61
CA LEU A 84 22.90 2.42 -3.51
C LEU A 84 21.54 1.81 -3.94
N GLU A 85 21.07 0.77 -3.27
CA GLU A 85 19.68 0.28 -3.33
C GLU A 85 18.96 0.71 -2.04
N ILE A 86 17.69 1.13 -2.13
CA ILE A 86 16.93 1.56 -0.94
C ILE A 86 16.13 0.39 -0.38
N ASN A 87 15.86 0.39 0.93
CA ASN A 87 15.19 -0.70 1.65
C ASN A 87 13.87 -1.16 1.00
N LEU A 88 13.05 -0.24 0.49
CA LEU A 88 11.81 -0.59 -0.24
C LEU A 88 12.07 -1.39 -1.52
N VAL A 89 13.10 -1.00 -2.29
CA VAL A 89 13.46 -1.70 -3.52
C VAL A 89 14.00 -3.09 -3.19
N GLU A 90 14.77 -3.20 -2.12
CA GLU A 90 15.30 -4.47 -1.64
C GLU A 90 14.20 -5.41 -1.16
N TYR A 91 13.21 -4.91 -0.42
CA TYR A 91 12.01 -5.66 -0.06
C TYR A 91 11.30 -6.21 -1.31
N LEU A 92 11.07 -5.35 -2.31
CA LEU A 92 10.41 -5.75 -3.57
C LEU A 92 11.22 -6.76 -4.37
N ASN A 93 12.55 -6.68 -4.27
CA ASN A 93 13.47 -7.59 -4.96
C ASN A 93 13.74 -8.88 -4.16
N GLY A 94 13.37 -8.92 -2.87
CA GLY A 94 13.72 -10.01 -1.96
C GLY A 94 15.22 -10.09 -1.69
N THR A 95 15.88 -8.94 -1.56
CA THR A 95 17.25 -8.84 -1.08
C THR A 95 17.31 -8.45 0.40
N ASP A 96 18.52 -8.30 0.95
CA ASP A 96 18.75 -8.10 2.39
C ASP A 96 19.23 -6.66 2.62
N PRO A 97 18.43 -5.81 3.31
CA PRO A 97 18.73 -4.40 3.50
C PRO A 97 19.95 -4.10 4.39
N TRP A 98 20.63 -5.14 4.86
CA TRP A 98 21.84 -5.03 5.68
C TRP A 98 23.05 -5.74 5.06
N ASP A 99 22.97 -6.22 3.82
CA ASP A 99 24.10 -6.86 3.12
C ASP A 99 24.33 -6.23 1.74
N GLN A 100 25.40 -5.42 1.64
CA GLN A 100 25.83 -4.75 0.41
C GLN A 100 26.07 -5.69 -0.78
N ASN A 101 26.17 -7.01 -0.53
CA ASN A 101 26.33 -8.02 -1.57
C ASN A 101 25.00 -8.61 -2.06
N SER A 102 23.93 -8.43 -1.30
CA SER A 102 22.57 -8.83 -1.61
C SER A 102 21.85 -7.70 -2.35
N ASN A 103 22.17 -7.51 -3.63
CA ASN A 103 21.54 -6.45 -4.42
C ASN A 103 21.34 -6.82 -5.89
N SER A 104 20.62 -5.95 -6.60
CA SER A 104 20.30 -6.14 -8.02
C SER A 104 21.55 -6.24 -8.89
N ARG A 105 22.60 -5.45 -8.60
CA ARG A 105 23.87 -5.50 -9.35
C ARG A 105 24.55 -6.86 -9.21
N ASN A 106 24.68 -7.36 -7.99
CA ASN A 106 25.34 -8.63 -7.70
C ASN A 106 24.51 -9.82 -8.20
N ARG A 107 23.17 -9.74 -8.13
CA ARG A 107 22.26 -10.72 -8.74
C ARG A 107 22.47 -10.83 -10.25
N GLN A 108 22.52 -9.69 -10.95
CA GLN A 108 22.78 -9.67 -12.39
C GLN A 108 24.17 -10.21 -12.74
N ARG A 109 25.21 -9.77 -12.01
CA ARG A 109 26.58 -10.26 -12.21
C ARG A 109 26.65 -11.78 -12.06
N ASN A 110 26.05 -12.33 -11.00
CA ASN A 110 26.07 -13.76 -10.71
C ASN A 110 25.26 -14.59 -11.71
N ALA A 111 24.25 -14.00 -12.37
CA ALA A 111 23.54 -14.64 -13.47
C ALA A 111 24.32 -14.65 -14.79
N ILE A 112 25.19 -13.65 -15.01
CA ILE A 112 25.94 -13.48 -16.27
C ILE A 112 27.25 -14.28 -16.28
N ILE A 113 27.98 -14.34 -15.17
CA ILE A 113 29.28 -15.04 -15.10
C ILE A 113 29.20 -16.52 -15.56
N PRO A 114 28.20 -17.32 -15.15
CA PRO A 114 28.07 -18.70 -15.62
C PRO A 114 27.78 -18.79 -17.13
N VAL A 115 27.02 -17.82 -17.67
CA VAL A 115 26.70 -17.76 -19.10
C VAL A 115 27.95 -17.43 -19.91
N ILE A 116 28.76 -16.46 -19.48
CA ILE A 116 30.02 -16.13 -20.15
C ILE A 116 30.99 -17.32 -20.16
N ASN A 117 31.11 -18.04 -19.04
CA ASN A 117 31.97 -19.22 -18.97
C ASN A 117 31.53 -20.34 -19.93
N LEU A 118 30.23 -20.45 -20.24
CA LEU A 118 29.70 -21.46 -21.16
C LEU A 118 29.91 -21.12 -22.65
N ILE A 119 30.25 -19.86 -23.00
CA ILE A 119 30.39 -19.40 -24.38
C ILE A 119 31.87 -19.20 -24.76
N LEU A 120 32.77 -19.25 -23.78
CA LEU A 120 34.22 -19.08 -23.96
C LEU A 120 35.01 -20.40 -23.92
N ASP A 121 34.32 -21.52 -23.72
CA ASP A 121 34.82 -22.90 -23.89
C ASP A 121 34.34 -23.50 -25.23
#